data_AF-A0AAV3SRK3-F1
#
_entry.id   AF-A0AAV3SRK3-F1
#
_cell.length_a   1.000
_cell.length_b   1.000
_cell.length_c   1.000
_cell.angle_alpha   90.00
_cell.angle_beta   90.00
_cell.angle_gamma   90.00
#
_symmetry.space_group_name_H-M   'P 1'
#
loop_
_entity.id
_entity.type
_entity.pdbx_description
1 polymer ?
#
loop_
_entity_poly.entity_id
_entity_poly.type
_entity_poly.pdbx_seq_one_letter_code
_entity_poly.pdbx_strand_id
1 'polypeptide(L)'
;MATPPSDDGATTSAGDERPPSDDGATTPPSDRETTTAPDADSRFVVPLRGVRVDPETRCGHWDDPVDVIALRFGCCETYYPCDACHDAATDHEAIPWPRERFDEPAVLCGACRTTLTAREYLDGGNACPACGAAFNPGCRTHRDRYFEV
;
A
#
# COMPACT_ATOMS: atom_id res chain seq x y z
N MET A 1 -74.67 -5.88 35.13
CA MET A 1 -75.32 -4.58 34.80
C MET A 1 -74.33 -3.87 33.87
N ALA A 2 -74.48 -4.02 32.55
CA ALA A 2 -75.24 -3.15 31.64
C ALA A 2 -74.47 -1.85 31.25
N THR A 3 -73.74 -1.96 30.12
CA THR A 3 -73.41 -1.02 28.99
C THR A 3 -73.16 0.51 29.16
N PRO A 4 -72.36 1.11 28.22
CA PRO A 4 -71.56 2.36 28.32
C PRO A 4 -72.28 3.63 27.77
N PRO A 5 -71.61 4.80 27.58
CA PRO A 5 -71.01 5.11 26.26
C PRO A 5 -69.83 6.14 26.20
N SER A 6 -69.23 6.20 24.99
CA SER A 6 -68.84 7.40 24.18
C SER A 6 -67.83 8.43 24.67
N ASP A 7 -66.69 8.56 23.96
CA ASP A 7 -66.35 9.62 22.95
C ASP A 7 -65.48 10.70 23.64
N ASP A 8 -64.49 11.37 23.07
CA ASP A 8 -64.13 11.76 21.71
C ASP A 8 -62.70 12.34 21.79
N GLY A 9 -62.02 12.54 20.65
CA GLY A 9 -60.99 13.59 20.58
C GLY A 9 -59.62 13.15 20.08
N ALA A 10 -59.53 13.06 18.76
CA ALA A 10 -58.27 13.17 18.03
C ALA A 10 -57.58 14.52 18.31
N THR A 11 -56.25 14.50 18.41
CA THR A 11 -55.43 15.63 17.97
C THR A 11 -54.19 15.07 17.31
N THR A 12 -54.16 15.18 15.99
CA THR A 12 -52.99 15.04 15.15
C THR A 12 -52.04 16.19 15.44
N SER A 13 -50.77 15.88 15.71
CA SER A 13 -49.69 16.83 15.49
C SER A 13 -48.58 16.05 14.80
N ALA A 14 -48.46 16.33 13.50
CA ALA A 14 -47.36 15.89 12.68
C ALA A 14 -46.07 16.48 13.26
N GLY A 15 -45.25 15.62 13.87
CA GLY A 15 -43.84 15.91 14.07
C GLY A 15 -43.15 15.73 12.74
N ASP A 16 -42.66 16.84 12.18
CA ASP A 16 -41.75 16.88 11.05
C ASP A 16 -40.44 16.19 11.46
N GLU A 17 -40.36 14.87 11.27
CA GLU A 17 -39.10 14.15 11.35
C GLU A 17 -38.30 14.48 10.09
N ARG A 18 -37.56 15.59 10.18
CA ARG A 18 -36.48 15.89 9.25
C ARG A 18 -35.52 14.70 9.28
N PRO A 19 -35.31 13.95 8.19
CA PRO A 19 -34.31 12.89 8.18
C PRO A 19 -32.95 13.53 8.51
N PRO A 20 -32.05 12.83 9.23
CA PRO A 20 -30.69 13.30 9.38
C PRO A 20 -30.13 13.49 7.97
N SER A 21 -29.67 14.71 7.71
CA SER A 21 -28.94 15.03 6.50
C SER A 21 -27.80 14.04 6.39
N ASP A 22 -27.74 13.35 5.25
CA ASP A 22 -26.60 12.56 4.80
C ASP A 22 -25.46 13.56 4.57
N ASP A 23 -24.85 14.02 5.66
CA ASP A 23 -23.58 14.71 5.64
C ASP A 23 -22.59 13.65 5.19
N GLY A 24 -22.45 13.52 3.87
CA GLY A 24 -21.55 12.61 3.20
C GLY A 24 -20.22 12.63 3.92
N ALA A 25 -20.03 11.64 4.78
CA ALA A 25 -18.79 11.43 5.49
C ALA A 25 -17.82 10.97 4.42
N THR A 26 -17.14 11.93 3.79
CA THR A 26 -15.90 11.70 3.07
C THR A 26 -15.00 11.02 4.08
N THR A 27 -14.97 9.70 4.02
CA THR A 27 -13.99 8.89 4.74
C THR A 27 -12.65 9.53 4.39
N PRO A 28 -11.84 9.92 5.38
CA PRO A 28 -10.53 10.49 5.09
C PRO A 28 -9.82 9.53 4.13
N PRO A 29 -9.21 10.03 3.05
CA PRO A 29 -8.54 9.17 2.08
C PRO A 29 -7.58 8.28 2.87
N SER A 30 -7.71 6.97 2.64
CA SER A 30 -6.80 5.98 3.19
C SER A 30 -5.38 6.40 2.80
N ASP A 31 -4.45 6.45 3.75
CA ASP A 31 -3.03 6.68 3.46
C ASP A 31 -2.41 5.58 2.58
N ARG A 32 -3.21 4.57 2.18
CA ARG A 32 -2.84 3.46 1.32
C ARG A 32 -3.50 3.54 -0.04
N GLU A 33 -2.68 3.41 -1.09
CA GLU A 33 -3.06 3.48 -2.49
C GLU A 33 -2.82 2.14 -3.19
N THR A 34 -3.74 1.73 -4.06
CA THR A 34 -3.50 0.61 -4.98
C THR A 34 -3.25 1.18 -6.37
N THR A 35 -2.16 0.77 -7.01
CA THR A 35 -1.80 1.27 -8.34
C THR A 35 -1.28 0.14 -9.22
N THR A 36 -1.75 0.12 -10.47
CA THR A 36 -1.38 -0.82 -11.53
C THR A 36 -1.01 -0.07 -12.79
N ALA A 37 -0.43 -0.74 -13.79
CA ALA A 37 -0.17 -0.10 -15.08
C ALA A 37 -1.47 0.44 -15.72
N PRO A 38 -1.43 1.57 -16.45
CA PRO A 38 -0.24 2.37 -16.78
C PRO A 38 0.21 3.33 -15.66
N ASP A 39 -0.64 3.58 -14.67
CA ASP A 39 -0.42 4.58 -13.62
C ASP A 39 0.67 4.15 -12.62
N ALA A 40 1.21 5.10 -11.88
CA ALA A 40 2.12 4.87 -10.77
C ALA A 40 1.73 5.77 -9.59
N ASP A 41 2.11 5.36 -8.39
CA ASP A 41 1.81 6.12 -7.19
C ASP A 41 2.59 7.45 -7.20
N SER A 42 1.85 8.54 -7.38
CA SER A 42 2.41 9.89 -7.53
C SER A 42 3.12 10.43 -6.28
N ARG A 43 3.00 9.74 -5.13
CA ARG A 43 3.71 10.08 -3.89
C ARG A 43 5.19 9.69 -3.92
N PHE A 44 5.61 8.91 -4.92
CA PHE A 44 6.98 8.45 -5.10
C PHE A 44 7.58 9.03 -6.38
N VAL A 45 8.86 9.42 -6.34
CA VAL A 45 9.59 9.96 -7.50
C VAL A 45 10.08 8.87 -8.46
N VAL A 46 9.97 7.61 -8.06
CA VAL A 46 10.21 6.43 -8.89
C VAL A 46 8.87 5.83 -9.30
N PRO A 47 8.78 5.11 -10.43
CA PRO A 47 7.58 4.39 -10.78
C PRO A 47 7.34 3.28 -9.74
N LEU A 48 6.44 3.52 -8.80
CA LEU A 48 6.04 2.57 -7.77
C LEU A 48 4.59 2.14 -7.98
N ARG A 49 4.35 0.84 -7.87
CA ARG A 49 3.02 0.22 -7.98
C ARG A 49 2.85 -0.85 -6.91
N GLY A 50 1.61 -1.26 -6.66
CA GLY A 50 1.30 -2.30 -5.70
C GLY A 50 -0.10 -2.19 -5.12
N VAL A 51 -0.40 -3.07 -4.17
CA VAL A 51 -1.72 -3.15 -3.52
C VAL A 51 -1.67 -2.50 -2.16
N ARG A 52 -2.54 -1.50 -1.93
CA ARG A 52 -2.67 -0.77 -0.66
C ARG A 52 -1.32 -0.34 -0.07
N VAL A 53 -0.49 0.30 -0.89
CA VAL A 53 0.83 0.76 -0.51
C VAL A 53 0.72 2.02 0.36
N ASP A 54 1.35 2.03 1.53
CA ASP A 54 1.43 3.20 2.42
C ASP A 54 2.59 4.15 2.03
N PRO A 55 2.73 5.33 2.67
CA PRO A 55 3.81 6.26 2.36
C PRO A 55 5.22 5.74 2.67
N GLU A 56 5.37 4.67 3.44
CA GLU A 56 6.65 4.03 3.74
C GLU A 56 6.82 2.70 2.99
N THR A 57 6.07 2.51 1.91
CA THR A 57 6.09 1.32 1.02
C THR A 57 5.58 0.02 1.61
N ARG A 58 5.01 0.01 2.83
CA ARG A 58 4.29 -1.18 3.33
C ARG A 58 3.09 -1.43 2.45
N CYS A 59 2.69 -2.68 2.27
CA CYS A 59 1.62 -3.04 1.33
C CYS A 59 0.53 -3.88 2.00
N GLY A 60 -0.53 -4.17 1.26
CA GLY A 60 -1.61 -5.06 1.73
C GLY A 60 -1.17 -6.50 2.02
N HIS A 61 0.01 -6.92 1.53
CA HIS A 61 0.56 -8.27 1.75
C HIS A 61 1.50 -8.33 2.96
N TRP A 62 2.32 -7.29 3.15
CA TRP A 62 3.35 -7.21 4.19
C TRP A 62 3.34 -5.81 4.80
N ASP A 63 3.19 -5.75 6.13
CA ASP A 63 2.86 -4.53 6.87
C ASP A 63 3.56 -4.44 8.24
N ASP A 64 4.65 -5.18 8.42
CA ASP A 64 5.47 -5.02 9.61
C ASP A 64 6.25 -3.69 9.55
N PRO A 65 6.67 -3.12 10.70
CA PRO A 65 7.42 -1.86 10.73
C PRO A 65 8.72 -1.86 9.91
N VAL A 66 9.24 -3.05 9.57
CA VAL A 66 10.46 -3.27 8.80
C VAL A 66 10.22 -3.56 7.31
N ASP A 67 8.96 -3.66 6.87
CA ASP A 67 8.56 -3.84 5.47
C ASP A 67 8.58 -2.51 4.71
N VAL A 68 9.67 -1.77 4.85
CA VAL A 68 9.81 -0.38 4.40
C VAL A 68 10.72 -0.26 3.19
N ILE A 69 10.66 -1.24 2.28
CA ILE A 69 11.38 -1.21 1.01
C ILE A 69 10.44 -1.47 -0.18
N ALA A 70 10.81 -0.94 -1.34
CA ALA A 70 10.30 -1.40 -2.62
C ALA A 70 11.46 -1.81 -3.54
N LEU A 71 11.27 -2.86 -4.32
CA LEU A 71 12.29 -3.53 -5.14
C LEU A 71 11.94 -3.35 -6.61
N ARG A 72 12.94 -3.00 -7.43
CA ARG A 72 12.80 -2.81 -8.87
C ARG A 72 12.95 -4.15 -9.59
N PHE A 73 11.99 -4.47 -10.44
CA PHE A 73 12.02 -5.71 -11.23
C PHE A 73 12.63 -5.49 -12.62
N GLY A 74 13.36 -6.48 -13.12
CA GLY A 74 14.06 -6.42 -14.41
C GLY A 74 13.14 -6.43 -15.64
N CYS A 75 11.92 -6.97 -15.51
CA CYS A 75 10.95 -7.08 -16.60
C CYS A 75 10.35 -5.73 -17.04
N CYS A 76 10.05 -4.85 -16.10
CA CYS A 76 9.29 -3.61 -16.35
C CYS A 76 9.92 -2.37 -15.71
N GLU A 77 11.08 -2.51 -15.08
CA GLU A 77 11.83 -1.44 -14.41
C GLU A 77 11.04 -0.64 -13.36
N THR A 78 9.94 -1.20 -12.87
CA THR A 78 9.03 -0.59 -11.89
C THR A 78 9.33 -1.15 -10.50
N TYR A 79 9.13 -0.33 -9.47
CA TYR A 79 9.30 -0.67 -8.07
C TYR A 79 8.00 -1.24 -7.49
N TYR A 80 8.12 -2.33 -6.73
CA TYR A 80 7.01 -2.93 -6.00
C TYR A 80 7.46 -3.28 -4.58
N PRO A 81 6.61 -3.11 -3.54
CA PRO A 81 6.94 -3.53 -2.17
C PRO A 81 7.31 -5.01 -2.02
N CYS A 82 6.74 -5.88 -2.87
CA CYS A 82 7.00 -7.32 -2.87
C CYS A 82 6.66 -7.95 -4.22
N ASP A 83 7.05 -9.22 -4.40
CA ASP A 83 6.68 -10.08 -5.53
C ASP A 83 5.16 -10.21 -5.72
N ALA A 84 4.41 -10.43 -4.64
CA ALA A 84 2.94 -10.51 -4.72
C ALA A 84 2.29 -9.19 -5.20
N CYS A 85 2.91 -8.03 -4.91
CA CYS A 85 2.45 -6.75 -5.46
C CYS A 85 2.73 -6.64 -6.96
N HIS A 86 3.85 -7.19 -7.45
CA HIS A 86 4.12 -7.26 -8.88
C HIS A 86 3.09 -8.13 -9.59
N ASP A 87 2.86 -9.35 -9.09
CA ASP A 87 1.91 -10.30 -9.68
C ASP A 87 0.48 -9.75 -9.71
N ALA A 88 0.08 -9.00 -8.68
CA ALA A 88 -1.24 -8.37 -8.63
C ALA A 88 -1.40 -7.17 -9.57
N ALA A 89 -0.31 -6.52 -9.98
CA ALA A 89 -0.32 -5.25 -10.70
C ALA A 89 0.12 -5.36 -12.17
N THR A 90 0.48 -6.57 -12.62
CA THR A 90 1.03 -6.84 -13.95
C THR A 90 0.48 -8.13 -14.54
N ASP A 91 0.45 -8.20 -15.88
CA ASP A 91 0.03 -9.41 -16.62
C ASP A 91 1.22 -10.26 -17.11
N HIS A 92 2.40 -10.10 -16.49
CA HIS A 92 3.61 -10.84 -16.86
C HIS A 92 4.36 -11.36 -15.64
N GLU A 93 5.23 -12.34 -15.87
CA GLU A 93 6.03 -12.94 -14.82
C GLU A 93 7.14 -11.99 -14.35
N ALA A 94 7.40 -12.01 -13.05
CA ALA A 94 8.50 -11.27 -12.45
C ALA A 94 9.86 -11.76 -12.98
N ILE A 95 10.70 -10.82 -13.41
CA ILE A 95 12.11 -11.08 -13.72
C ILE A 95 12.97 -10.40 -12.65
N PRO A 96 13.86 -11.15 -11.95
CA PRO A 96 14.78 -10.58 -10.98
C PRO A 96 15.66 -9.47 -11.57
N TRP A 97 16.13 -8.56 -10.72
CA TRP A 97 17.08 -7.52 -11.14
C TRP A 97 18.40 -8.17 -11.60
N PRO A 98 18.90 -7.86 -12.81
CA PRO A 98 19.99 -8.61 -13.41
C PRO A 98 21.35 -8.26 -12.79
N ARG A 99 22.22 -9.27 -12.68
CA ARG A 99 23.48 -9.16 -11.91
C ARG A 99 24.43 -8.12 -12.47
N GLU A 100 24.48 -7.96 -13.78
CA GLU A 100 25.29 -6.95 -14.46
C GLU A 100 24.87 -5.51 -14.17
N ARG A 101 23.65 -5.29 -13.66
CA ARG A 101 23.10 -3.96 -13.32
C ARG A 101 23.09 -3.69 -11.81
N PHE A 102 23.86 -4.43 -11.02
CA PHE A 102 23.86 -4.26 -9.57
C PHE A 102 24.42 -2.91 -9.08
N ASP A 103 25.06 -2.11 -9.96
CA ASP A 103 25.52 -0.74 -9.67
C ASP A 103 24.41 0.30 -9.92
N GLU A 104 23.27 -0.11 -10.45
CA GLU A 104 22.14 0.77 -10.71
C GLU A 104 21.12 0.75 -9.56
N PRO A 105 20.32 1.82 -9.41
CA PRO A 105 19.22 1.85 -8.43
C PRO A 105 18.23 0.71 -8.63
N ALA A 106 18.05 -0.08 -7.57
CA ALA A 106 17.20 -1.27 -7.56
C ALA A 106 16.33 -1.39 -6.30
N VAL A 107 16.61 -0.62 -5.25
CA VAL A 107 15.84 -0.65 -4.01
C VAL A 107 15.47 0.78 -3.60
N LEU A 108 14.23 1.01 -3.20
CA LEU A 108 13.78 2.25 -2.58
C LEU A 108 13.60 2.01 -1.09
N CYS A 109 14.20 2.85 -0.24
CA CYS A 109 13.83 2.91 1.17
C CYS A 109 12.56 3.75 1.35
N GLY A 110 11.48 3.16 1.84
CA GLY A 110 10.22 3.86 2.11
C GLY A 110 10.32 4.92 3.21
N ALA A 111 11.19 4.72 4.20
CA ALA A 111 11.35 5.63 5.34
C ALA A 111 12.03 6.97 4.96
N CYS A 112 13.10 6.94 4.17
CA CYS A 112 13.85 8.14 3.79
C CYS A 112 13.81 8.48 2.29
N ARG A 113 13.15 7.66 1.48
CA ARG A 113 13.00 7.80 0.03
C ARG A 113 14.30 7.75 -0.78
N THR A 114 15.42 7.40 -0.16
CA THR A 114 16.69 7.15 -0.85
C THR A 114 16.58 5.87 -1.67
N THR A 115 16.99 5.93 -2.93
CA THR A 115 17.23 4.73 -3.74
C THR A 115 18.63 4.20 -3.50
N LEU A 116 18.74 2.89 -3.37
CA LEU A 116 19.98 2.14 -3.19
C LEU A 116 20.21 1.27 -4.40
N THR A 117 21.48 1.04 -4.70
CA THR A 117 21.88 -0.01 -5.63
C THR A 117 21.61 -1.40 -5.04
N ALA A 118 21.56 -2.41 -5.90
CA ALA A 118 21.45 -3.79 -5.43
C ALA A 118 22.62 -4.16 -4.50
N ARG A 119 23.86 -3.75 -4.82
CA ARG A 119 25.02 -4.02 -3.95
C ARG A 119 24.86 -3.40 -2.55
N GLU A 120 24.52 -2.12 -2.48
CA GLU A 120 24.35 -1.43 -1.19
C GLU A 120 23.29 -2.09 -0.31
N TYR A 121 22.15 -2.48 -0.88
CA TYR A 121 21.11 -3.18 -0.14
C TYR A 121 21.58 -4.55 0.36
N LEU A 122 22.26 -5.31 -0.49
CA LEU A 122 22.64 -6.70 -0.22
C LEU A 122 23.80 -6.79 0.79
N ASP A 123 24.69 -5.81 0.79
CA ASP A 123 25.83 -5.70 1.70
C ASP A 123 25.47 -4.95 3.01
N GLY A 124 24.40 -4.14 3.02
CA GLY A 124 24.02 -3.21 4.09
C GLY A 124 23.40 -3.80 5.36
N GLY A 125 23.48 -5.12 5.59
CA GLY A 125 23.13 -5.72 6.88
C GLY A 125 21.67 -5.57 7.35
N ASN A 126 20.72 -5.46 6.42
CA ASN A 126 19.28 -5.23 6.68
C ASN A 126 18.96 -3.87 7.33
N ALA A 127 19.74 -2.84 7.02
CA ALA A 127 19.39 -1.47 7.38
C ALA A 127 19.67 -0.52 6.22
N CYS A 128 18.92 0.57 6.16
CA CYS A 128 19.21 1.65 5.21
C CYS A 128 20.54 2.32 5.57
N PRO A 129 21.54 2.37 4.67
CA PRO A 129 22.80 3.05 4.95
C PRO A 129 22.63 4.58 5.06
N ALA A 130 21.54 5.14 4.53
CA ALA A 130 21.28 6.58 4.55
C ALA A 130 20.58 7.05 5.84
N CYS A 131 19.60 6.31 6.36
CA CYS A 131 18.80 6.73 7.52
C CYS A 131 18.81 5.77 8.72
N GLY A 132 19.39 4.58 8.57
CA GLY A 132 19.44 3.57 9.63
C GLY A 132 18.13 2.82 9.88
N ALA A 133 17.07 3.06 9.10
CA ALA A 133 15.83 2.30 9.20
C ALA A 133 16.09 0.79 9.01
N ALA A 134 15.49 -0.03 9.86
CA ALA A 134 15.59 -1.48 9.77
C ALA A 134 14.78 -2.01 8.58
N PHE A 135 15.36 -2.92 7.81
CA PHE A 135 14.71 -3.66 6.73
C PHE A 135 14.39 -5.07 7.20
N ASN A 136 13.33 -5.65 6.64
CA ASN A 136 12.92 -7.00 6.97
C ASN A 136 14.04 -8.01 6.64
N PRO A 137 14.63 -8.70 7.64
CA PRO A 137 15.67 -9.70 7.39
C PRO A 137 15.13 -10.93 6.65
N GLY A 138 13.81 -11.18 6.73
CA GLY A 138 13.10 -12.24 6.02
C GLY A 138 13.20 -12.13 4.51
N CYS A 139 13.33 -10.92 3.95
CA CYS A 139 13.54 -10.69 2.51
C CYS A 139 14.75 -11.45 1.96
N ARG A 140 15.78 -11.72 2.78
CA ARG A 140 16.96 -12.49 2.38
C ARG A 140 16.64 -13.92 1.93
N THR A 141 15.60 -14.53 2.51
CA THR A 141 15.17 -15.90 2.18
C THR A 141 14.59 -15.99 0.76
N HIS A 142 14.20 -14.86 0.17
CA HIS A 142 13.57 -14.77 -1.15
C HIS A 142 14.36 -13.90 -2.11
N ARG A 143 15.66 -13.73 -1.86
CA ARG A 143 16.52 -12.83 -2.64
C ARG A 143 16.53 -13.18 -4.13
N ASP A 144 16.45 -14.46 -4.45
CA ASP A 144 16.35 -15.00 -5.80
C ASP A 144 15.11 -14.53 -6.58
N ARG A 145 14.04 -14.11 -5.89
CA ARG A 145 12.86 -13.51 -6.54
C ARG A 145 13.09 -12.07 -7.00
N TYR A 146 14.07 -11.40 -6.41
CA TYR A 146 14.31 -9.96 -6.60
C TYR A 146 15.65 -9.66 -7.28
N PHE A 147 16.64 -10.53 -7.14
CA PHE A 147 17.99 -10.36 -7.66
C PHE A 147 18.52 -11.66 -8.23
N GLU A 148 19.16 -11.59 -9.39
CA GLU A 148 19.92 -12.72 -9.92
C GLU A 148 21.09 -13.09 -8.99
N VAL A 149 21.30 -14.39 -8.77
CA VAL A 149 22.33 -14.93 -7.88
C VAL A 149 23.61 -15.32 -8.60
#